data_AF-A0A920I3F2-F1
#
_entry.id   AF-A0A920I3F2-F1
#
_cell.length_a   1.000
_cell.length_b   1.000
_cell.length_c   1.000
_cell.angle_alpha   90.00
_cell.angle_beta   90.00
_cell.angle_gamma   90.00
#
_symmetry.space_group_name_H-M   'P 1'
#
loop_
_entity.id
_entity.type
_entity.pdbx_description
1 polymer ?
#
loop_
_entity_poly.entity_id
_entity_poly.type
_entity_poly.pdbx_seq_one_letter_code
_entity_poly.pdbx_strand_id
1 'polypeptide(L)'
;MKLSDFSVLTFDCYGTLIDWESGMVEGLRPLTDRIAARDGSAPERNAILKRMPATRSSQQLRTPSKLYSDLLACVYRRIAEEWNISVSWDEAVTYGMSVEHWPAFPDSAEALAYLKEHYQLVIISNVDNASFAHSHAKLGVAFDGIYTAEDVGSYKPAAANFDYMLEKLATRGSAAAISCTRLKACSTTMPLPTGTV
;
A
#
# COMPACT_ATOMS: atom_id res chain seq x y z
N MET A 1 15.16 -16.14 16.39
CA MET A 1 14.38 -14.95 16.77
C MET A 1 12.92 -15.30 16.65
N LYS A 2 12.15 -15.18 17.73
CA LYS A 2 10.72 -15.50 17.78
C LYS A 2 9.91 -14.21 17.70
N LEU A 3 8.69 -14.26 17.17
CA LEU A 3 7.82 -13.08 17.08
C LEU A 3 7.50 -12.51 18.47
N SER A 4 7.41 -13.39 19.47
CA SER A 4 7.22 -13.06 20.89
C SER A 4 8.34 -12.23 21.52
N ASP A 5 9.49 -12.09 20.84
CA ASP A 5 10.59 -11.25 21.32
C ASP A 5 10.31 -9.75 21.08
N PHE A 6 9.22 -9.42 20.37
CA PHE A 6 8.82 -8.06 20.00
C PHE A 6 7.49 -7.66 20.62
N SER A 7 7.33 -6.38 20.94
CA SER A 7 6.06 -5.81 21.37
C SER A 7 5.35 -5.01 20.28
N VAL A 8 6.05 -4.69 19.19
CA VAL A 8 5.54 -3.90 18.06
C VAL A 8 5.73 -4.65 16.74
N LEU A 9 4.65 -4.73 15.96
CA LEU A 9 4.69 -5.15 14.56
C LEU A 9 4.47 -3.95 13.66
N THR A 10 5.42 -3.75 12.74
CA THR A 10 5.34 -2.71 11.71
C THR A 10 4.98 -3.34 10.37
N PHE A 11 4.09 -2.70 9.63
CA PHE A 11 3.60 -3.20 8.35
C PHE A 11 3.84 -2.18 7.25
N ASP A 12 4.36 -2.65 6.13
CA ASP A 12 4.00 -2.03 4.86
C ASP A 12 2.51 -2.31 4.58
N CYS A 13 1.81 -1.37 3.96
CA CYS A 13 0.36 -1.51 3.77
C CYS A 13 0.04 -2.13 2.40
N TYR A 14 0.58 -1.57 1.32
CA TYR A 14 0.22 -1.93 -0.05
C TYR A 14 1.10 -3.09 -0.53
N GLY A 15 0.48 -4.24 -0.79
CA GLY A 15 1.16 -5.50 -1.14
C GLY A 15 1.30 -6.47 0.04
N THR A 16 0.98 -6.01 1.25
CA THR A 16 0.93 -6.83 2.48
C THR A 16 -0.47 -6.94 3.04
N LEU A 17 -1.21 -5.82 3.10
CA LEU A 17 -2.58 -5.72 3.64
C LEU A 17 -3.59 -5.32 2.56
N ILE A 18 -3.18 -4.47 1.62
CA ILE A 18 -3.99 -4.00 0.50
C ILE A 18 -3.49 -4.63 -0.81
N ASP A 19 -4.40 -5.20 -1.59
CA ASP A 19 -4.15 -5.70 -2.93
C ASP A 19 -4.13 -4.55 -3.93
N TRP A 20 -2.99 -3.86 -3.95
CA TRP A 20 -2.73 -2.78 -4.90
C TRP A 20 -2.70 -3.27 -6.35
N GLU A 21 -2.35 -4.54 -6.62
CA GLU A 21 -2.28 -5.05 -7.99
C GLU A 21 -3.65 -5.07 -8.63
N SER A 22 -4.63 -5.64 -7.92
CA SER A 22 -6.02 -5.70 -8.40
C SER A 22 -6.63 -4.30 -8.49
N GLY A 23 -6.42 -3.46 -7.47
CA GLY A 23 -6.90 -2.07 -7.48
C GLY A 23 -6.33 -1.24 -8.63
N MET A 24 -5.04 -1.38 -8.91
CA MET A 24 -4.36 -0.67 -10.00
C MET A 24 -4.82 -1.15 -11.38
N VAL A 25 -4.95 -2.47 -11.57
CA VAL A 25 -5.45 -3.05 -12.83
C VAL A 25 -6.88 -2.61 -13.09
N GLU A 26 -7.73 -2.63 -12.07
CA GLU A 26 -9.11 -2.15 -12.17
C GLU A 26 -9.18 -0.66 -12.51
N GLY A 27 -8.36 0.17 -11.85
CA GLY A 27 -8.30 1.61 -12.14
C GLY A 27 -7.86 1.93 -13.58
N LEU A 28 -7.08 1.06 -14.22
CA LEU A 28 -6.64 1.24 -15.61
C LEU A 28 -7.65 0.77 -16.66
N ARG A 29 -8.76 0.15 -16.26
CA ARG A 29 -9.80 -0.33 -17.19
C ARG A 29 -10.24 0.71 -18.23
N PRO A 30 -10.49 1.98 -17.88
CA PRO A 30 -10.88 2.97 -18.88
C PRO A 30 -9.88 3.13 -20.03
N LEU A 31 -8.58 2.90 -19.79
CA LEU A 31 -7.58 2.89 -20.85
C LEU A 31 -7.60 1.58 -21.62
N THR A 32 -7.60 0.44 -20.93
CA THR A 32 -7.53 -0.87 -21.60
C THR A 32 -8.75 -1.14 -22.46
N ASP A 33 -9.93 -0.68 -22.05
CA ASP A 33 -11.17 -0.81 -22.82
C ASP A 33 -11.12 0.02 -24.10
N ARG A 34 -10.50 1.21 -24.08
CA ARG A 34 -10.25 2.02 -25.28
C ARG A 34 -9.27 1.35 -26.23
N ILE A 35 -8.24 0.67 -25.70
CA ILE A 35 -7.31 -0.12 -26.53
C ILE A 35 -8.06 -1.29 -27.16
N ALA A 36 -8.86 -2.03 -26.39
CA ALA A 36 -9.66 -3.13 -26.92
C ALA A 36 -10.60 -2.67 -28.04
N ALA A 37 -11.27 -1.53 -27.86
CA ALA A 37 -12.15 -0.95 -28.86
C ALA A 37 -11.41 -0.50 -30.14
N ARG A 38 -10.16 -0.03 -30.01
CA ARG A 38 -9.33 0.43 -31.14
C ARG A 38 -8.66 -0.74 -31.89
N ASP A 39 -8.09 -1.68 -31.15
CA ASP A 39 -7.13 -2.68 -31.67
C ASP A 39 -7.67 -4.12 -31.61
N GLY A 40 -8.87 -4.34 -31.05
CA GLY A 40 -9.48 -5.66 -30.88
C GLY A 40 -8.86 -6.52 -29.77
N SER A 41 -7.89 -5.99 -29.02
CA SER A 41 -7.27 -6.65 -27.87
C SER A 41 -6.78 -5.63 -26.84
N ALA A 42 -6.77 -6.01 -25.56
CA ALA A 42 -6.25 -5.19 -24.46
C ALA A 42 -5.01 -5.82 -23.83
N PRO A 43 -4.13 -5.03 -23.20
CA PRO A 43 -3.02 -5.56 -22.42
C PRO A 43 -3.52 -6.49 -21.31
N GLU A 44 -2.91 -7.67 -21.20
CA GLU A 44 -3.21 -8.60 -20.11
C GLU A 44 -2.75 -8.04 -18.75
N ARG A 45 -3.37 -8.53 -17.67
CA ARG A 45 -3.03 -8.17 -16.27
C ARG A 45 -1.52 -8.15 -16.02
N ASN A 46 -0.81 -9.21 -16.40
CA ASN A 46 0.63 -9.32 -16.15
C ASN A 46 1.46 -8.30 -16.92
N ALA A 47 1.03 -7.91 -18.13
CA ALA A 47 1.69 -6.87 -18.90
C ALA A 47 1.54 -5.51 -18.22
N ILE A 48 0.34 -5.20 -17.72
CA ILE A 48 0.05 -3.99 -16.93
C ILE A 48 0.94 -3.96 -15.67
N LEU A 49 0.95 -5.04 -14.88
CA LEU A 49 1.72 -5.14 -13.64
C LEU A 49 3.24 -5.06 -13.85
N LYS A 50 3.74 -5.51 -15.00
CA LYS A 50 5.17 -5.39 -15.34
C LYS A 50 5.55 -3.95 -15.67
N ARG A 51 4.67 -3.19 -16.30
CA ARG A 51 4.96 -1.81 -16.76
C ARG A 51 4.81 -0.79 -15.63
N MET A 52 3.74 -0.90 -14.86
CA MET A 52 3.34 0.09 -13.86
C MET A 52 4.41 0.46 -12.83
N PRO A 53 5.11 -0.49 -12.18
CA PRO A 53 6.09 -0.17 -11.15
C PRO A 53 7.25 0.68 -11.66
N ALA A 54 7.70 0.44 -12.89
CA ALA A 54 8.79 1.20 -13.50
C ALA A 54 8.36 2.65 -13.79
N THR A 55 7.17 2.84 -14.37
CA THR A 55 6.62 4.18 -14.65
C THR A 55 6.40 4.96 -13.36
N ARG A 56 5.81 4.32 -12.34
CA ARG A 56 5.59 4.89 -11.01
C ARG A 56 6.91 5.31 -10.36
N SER A 57 7.90 4.43 -10.35
CA SER A 57 9.21 4.70 -9.72
C SER A 57 9.95 5.84 -10.43
N SER A 58 9.91 5.87 -11.77
CA SER A 58 10.46 6.99 -12.55
C SER A 58 9.76 8.31 -12.22
N GLN A 59 8.43 8.30 -12.07
CA GLN A 59 7.69 9.50 -11.70
C GLN A 59 8.02 9.96 -10.27
N GLN A 60 8.13 9.02 -9.33
CA GLN A 60 8.50 9.30 -7.94
C GLN A 60 9.86 9.98 -7.82
N LEU A 61 10.86 9.53 -8.59
CA LEU A 61 12.17 10.16 -8.62
C LEU A 61 12.13 11.60 -9.15
N ARG A 62 11.21 11.90 -10.08
CA ARG A 62 11.03 13.25 -10.64
C ARG A 62 10.26 14.18 -9.70
N THR A 63 9.37 13.63 -8.88
CA THR A 63 8.50 14.40 -7.98
C THR A 63 8.47 13.78 -6.58
N PRO A 64 9.59 13.83 -5.84
CA PRO A 64 9.76 13.07 -4.59
C PRO A 64 8.87 13.55 -3.44
N SER A 65 8.38 14.79 -3.49
CA SER A 65 7.49 15.38 -2.48
C SER A 65 6.01 15.36 -2.85
N LYS A 66 5.66 14.79 -4.01
CA LYS A 66 4.28 14.79 -4.50
C LYS A 66 3.45 13.77 -3.71
N LEU A 67 2.20 14.12 -3.39
CA LEU A 67 1.24 13.19 -2.81
C LEU A 67 1.04 11.98 -3.72
N TYR A 68 0.70 10.83 -3.14
CA TYR A 68 0.68 9.59 -3.91
C TYR A 68 -0.43 9.56 -4.94
N SER A 69 -1.62 10.05 -4.59
CA SER A 69 -2.74 10.28 -5.51
C SER A 69 -2.35 11.17 -6.71
N ASP A 70 -1.73 12.31 -6.46
CA ASP A 70 -1.22 13.21 -7.52
C ASP A 70 -0.14 12.54 -8.39
N LEU A 71 0.72 11.73 -7.77
CA LEU A 71 1.75 10.98 -8.46
C LEU A 71 1.12 9.95 -9.39
N LEU A 72 0.08 9.23 -8.93
CA LEU A 72 -0.66 8.27 -9.74
C LEU A 72 -1.39 8.93 -10.91
N ALA A 73 -1.92 10.14 -10.74
CA ALA A 73 -2.49 10.91 -11.86
C ALA A 73 -1.44 11.18 -12.96
N CYS A 74 -0.22 11.57 -12.56
CA CYS A 74 0.89 11.75 -13.51
C CYS A 74 1.27 10.42 -14.21
N VAL A 75 1.27 9.31 -13.47
CA VAL A 75 1.56 7.97 -14.01
C VAL A 75 0.49 7.56 -15.02
N TYR A 76 -0.79 7.77 -14.73
CA TYR A 76 -1.90 7.47 -15.61
C TYR A 76 -1.76 8.18 -16.95
N ARG A 77 -1.53 9.50 -16.92
CA ARG A 77 -1.35 10.29 -18.13
C ARG A 77 -0.17 9.79 -18.97
N ARG A 78 0.96 9.48 -18.33
CA ARG A 78 2.14 8.94 -19.01
C ARG A 78 1.87 7.60 -19.69
N ILE A 79 1.05 6.76 -19.08
CA ILE A 79 0.68 5.46 -19.67
C ILE A 79 -0.29 5.65 -20.83
N ALA A 80 -1.26 6.55 -20.69
CA ALA A 80 -2.15 6.93 -21.78
C ALA A 80 -1.36 7.47 -22.99
N GLU A 81 -0.37 8.33 -22.75
CA GLU A 81 0.57 8.82 -23.77
C GLU A 81 1.33 7.65 -24.46
N GLU A 82 1.89 6.72 -23.68
CA GLU A 82 2.58 5.53 -24.21
C GLU A 82 1.67 4.63 -25.06
N TRP A 83 0.37 4.57 -24.75
CA TRP A 83 -0.62 3.79 -25.47
C TRP A 83 -1.34 4.57 -26.59
N ASN A 84 -0.93 5.80 -26.84
CA ASN A 84 -1.56 6.72 -27.81
C ASN A 84 -3.05 6.91 -27.54
N ILE A 85 -3.42 7.13 -26.28
CA ILE A 85 -4.78 7.43 -25.83
C ILE A 85 -4.80 8.85 -25.28
N SER A 86 -5.68 9.69 -25.81
CA SER A 86 -5.92 11.01 -25.24
C SER A 86 -6.78 10.88 -23.99
N VAL A 87 -6.33 11.52 -22.90
CA VAL A 87 -7.06 11.61 -21.63
C VAL A 87 -7.03 13.04 -21.11
N SER A 88 -8.13 13.43 -20.47
CA SER A 88 -8.21 14.66 -19.70
C SER A 88 -7.41 14.56 -18.39
N TRP A 89 -7.13 15.71 -17.77
CA TRP A 89 -6.54 15.72 -16.43
C TRP A 89 -7.52 15.18 -15.37
N ASP A 90 -8.82 15.40 -15.54
CA ASP A 90 -9.84 14.92 -14.59
C ASP A 90 -9.91 13.38 -14.56
N GLU A 91 -9.75 12.71 -15.72
CA GLU A 91 -9.60 11.25 -15.77
C GLU A 91 -8.34 10.78 -15.02
N ALA A 92 -7.24 11.50 -15.17
CA ALA A 92 -6.00 11.19 -14.46
C ALA A 92 -6.14 11.37 -12.94
N VAL A 93 -6.79 12.45 -12.49
CA VAL A 93 -7.09 12.69 -11.07
C VAL A 93 -8.01 11.60 -10.52
N THR A 94 -9.04 11.21 -11.29
CA THR A 94 -9.95 10.10 -10.93
C THR A 94 -9.16 8.81 -10.70
N TYR A 95 -8.20 8.50 -11.59
CA TYR A 95 -7.30 7.37 -11.37
C TYR A 95 -6.42 7.54 -10.13
N GLY A 96 -5.89 8.75 -9.90
CA GLY A 96 -5.10 9.07 -8.72
C GLY A 96 -5.84 8.81 -7.41
N MET A 97 -7.15 9.11 -7.39
CA MET A 97 -8.04 8.86 -6.24
C MET A 97 -8.47 7.39 -6.12
N SER A 98 -8.26 6.56 -7.14
CA SER A 98 -8.71 5.15 -7.15
C SER A 98 -8.18 4.30 -6.00
N VAL A 99 -7.10 4.74 -5.31
CA VAL A 99 -6.57 4.08 -4.11
C VAL A 99 -7.65 3.86 -3.06
N GLU A 100 -8.63 4.76 -2.98
CA GLU A 100 -9.78 4.63 -2.08
C GLU A 100 -10.60 3.35 -2.33
N HIS A 101 -10.52 2.77 -3.53
CA HIS A 101 -11.25 1.57 -3.95
C HIS A 101 -10.39 0.31 -3.92
N TRP A 102 -9.08 0.41 -3.65
CA TRP A 102 -8.19 -0.75 -3.69
C TRP A 102 -8.56 -1.74 -2.58
N PRO A 103 -8.77 -3.04 -2.90
CA PRO A 103 -9.30 -3.99 -1.94
C PRO A 103 -8.26 -4.40 -0.90
N ALA A 104 -8.69 -4.68 0.33
CA ALA A 104 -7.86 -5.39 1.29
C ALA A 104 -7.72 -6.87 0.87
N PHE A 105 -6.60 -7.52 1.22
CA PHE A 105 -6.54 -8.97 1.08
C PHE A 105 -7.58 -9.63 2.00
N PRO A 106 -8.22 -10.74 1.60
CA PRO A 106 -9.32 -11.34 2.36
C PRO A 106 -8.96 -11.72 3.81
N ASP A 107 -7.71 -12.05 4.07
CA ASP A 107 -7.18 -12.44 5.38
C ASP A 107 -6.67 -11.26 6.23
N SER A 108 -6.67 -10.02 5.70
CA SER A 108 -6.03 -8.89 6.38
C SER A 108 -6.75 -8.46 7.66
N ALA A 109 -8.06 -8.29 7.61
CA ALA A 109 -8.81 -7.80 8.77
C ALA A 109 -8.78 -8.79 9.94
N GLU A 110 -8.99 -10.08 9.67
CA GLU A 110 -8.94 -11.15 10.69
C GLU A 110 -7.54 -11.29 11.28
N ALA A 111 -6.50 -11.32 10.44
CA ALA A 111 -5.12 -11.43 10.92
C ALA A 111 -4.70 -10.23 11.76
N LEU A 112 -5.08 -9.02 11.35
CA LEU A 112 -4.80 -7.80 12.12
C LEU A 112 -5.55 -7.80 13.46
N ALA A 113 -6.80 -8.24 13.49
CA ALA A 113 -7.58 -8.34 14.74
C ALA A 113 -6.88 -9.26 15.74
N TYR A 114 -6.48 -10.46 15.30
CA TYR A 114 -5.73 -11.40 16.14
C TYR A 114 -4.39 -10.81 16.62
N LEU A 115 -3.61 -10.22 15.72
CA LEU A 115 -2.31 -9.65 16.10
C LEU A 115 -2.45 -8.47 17.06
N LYS A 116 -3.55 -7.71 16.99
CA LYS A 116 -3.82 -6.57 17.86
C LYS A 116 -4.03 -6.98 19.32
N GLU A 117 -4.43 -8.22 19.59
CA GLU A 117 -4.56 -8.76 20.94
C GLU A 117 -3.20 -8.96 21.63
N HIS A 118 -2.12 -9.04 20.85
CA HIS A 118 -0.79 -9.42 21.33
C HIS A 118 0.29 -8.36 21.11
N TYR A 119 0.12 -7.49 20.12
CA TYR A 119 1.14 -6.54 19.68
C TYR A 119 0.55 -5.15 19.46
N GLN A 120 1.40 -4.14 19.63
CA GLN A 120 1.14 -2.84 19.02
C GLN A 120 1.32 -2.96 17.50
N LEU A 121 0.37 -2.43 16.74
CA LEU A 121 0.38 -2.48 15.28
C LEU A 121 0.65 -1.10 14.72
N VAL A 122 1.64 -1.01 13.84
CA VAL A 122 2.11 0.24 13.26
C VAL A 122 2.20 0.14 11.75
N ILE A 123 1.76 1.18 11.05
CA ILE A 123 1.83 1.30 9.60
C ILE A 123 2.95 2.25 9.22
N ILE A 124 3.73 1.84 8.22
CA ILE A 124 4.66 2.71 7.49
C ILE A 124 4.36 2.59 6.00
N SER A 125 3.83 3.64 5.37
CA SER A 125 3.22 3.52 4.03
C SER A 125 3.61 4.64 3.07
N ASN A 126 3.78 4.30 1.78
CA ASN A 126 4.17 5.22 0.72
C ASN A 126 2.99 5.97 0.07
N VAL A 127 1.93 6.24 0.84
CA VAL A 127 0.74 6.95 0.35
C VAL A 127 0.53 8.27 1.07
N ASP A 128 -0.44 9.05 0.61
CA ASP A 128 -0.96 10.22 1.33
C ASP A 128 -2.01 9.82 2.38
N ASN A 129 -2.26 10.73 3.33
CA ASN A 129 -3.12 10.51 4.49
C ASN A 129 -4.58 10.27 4.08
N ALA A 130 -5.08 11.02 3.08
CA ALA A 130 -6.43 10.87 2.57
C ALA A 130 -6.63 9.47 1.95
N SER A 131 -5.74 9.04 1.07
CA SER A 131 -5.76 7.70 0.47
C SER A 131 -5.67 6.60 1.52
N PHE A 132 -4.81 6.76 2.52
CA PHE A 132 -4.67 5.77 3.59
C PHE A 132 -5.94 5.64 4.44
N ALA A 133 -6.67 6.73 4.72
CA ALA A 133 -7.88 6.69 5.54
C ALA A 133 -8.93 5.69 4.99
N HIS A 134 -9.09 5.62 3.68
CA HIS A 134 -9.99 4.65 3.03
C HIS A 134 -9.48 3.22 3.15
N SER A 135 -8.17 3.00 3.02
CA SER A 135 -7.55 1.69 3.25
C SER A 135 -7.70 1.27 4.72
N HIS A 136 -7.49 2.19 5.66
CA HIS A 136 -7.62 1.94 7.10
C HIS A 136 -9.03 1.49 7.47
N ALA A 137 -10.06 2.15 6.92
CA ALA A 137 -11.46 1.77 7.15
C ALA A 137 -11.75 0.30 6.76
N LYS A 138 -11.08 -0.24 5.74
CA LYS A 138 -11.24 -1.64 5.30
C LYS A 138 -10.52 -2.65 6.20
N LEU A 139 -9.48 -2.23 6.91
CA LEU A 139 -8.62 -3.11 7.70
C LEU A 139 -9.20 -3.43 9.08
N GLY A 140 -10.21 -2.69 9.55
CA GLY A 140 -11.01 -3.06 10.70
C GLY A 140 -10.30 -3.02 12.06
N VAL A 141 -9.13 -2.40 12.16
CA VAL A 141 -8.35 -2.29 13.41
C VAL A 141 -7.89 -0.86 13.69
N ALA A 142 -7.71 -0.53 14.96
CA ALA A 142 -7.06 0.71 15.39
C ALA A 142 -5.54 0.51 15.49
N PHE A 143 -4.78 1.08 14.56
CA PHE A 143 -3.32 1.09 14.61
C PHE A 143 -2.82 2.04 15.71
N ASP A 144 -1.74 1.64 16.39
CA ASP A 144 -1.09 2.45 17.44
C ASP A 144 -0.23 3.57 16.84
N GLY A 145 0.17 3.42 15.58
CA GLY A 145 0.88 4.42 14.79
C GLY A 145 0.62 4.24 13.31
N ILE A 146 0.39 5.35 12.61
CA ILE A 146 0.27 5.40 11.16
C ILE A 146 1.24 6.47 10.70
N TYR A 147 2.20 6.09 9.87
CA TYR A 147 3.23 6.99 9.35
C TYR A 147 3.23 6.89 7.82
N THR A 148 2.72 7.93 7.19
CA THR A 148 2.61 7.99 5.73
C THR A 148 3.82 8.72 5.11
N ALA A 149 3.97 8.63 3.80
CA ALA A 149 5.01 9.39 3.09
C ALA A 149 4.75 10.90 3.15
N GLU A 150 3.47 11.30 3.29
CA GLU A 150 3.08 12.68 3.54
C GLU A 150 3.58 13.17 4.90
N ASP A 151 3.39 12.38 5.97
CA ASP A 151 3.85 12.75 7.32
C ASP A 151 5.38 12.90 7.39
N VAL A 152 6.09 12.01 6.70
CA VAL A 152 7.56 11.97 6.71
C VAL A 152 8.16 13.01 5.76
N GLY A 153 7.45 13.36 4.68
CA GLY A 153 7.97 14.18 3.58
C GLY A 153 8.91 13.41 2.62
N SER A 154 8.95 12.09 2.70
CA SER A 154 9.72 11.23 1.79
C SER A 154 9.05 9.88 1.57
N TYR A 155 9.40 9.23 0.47
CA TYR A 155 9.00 7.86 0.19
C TYR A 155 10.06 6.86 0.64
N LYS A 156 9.63 5.71 1.17
CA LYS A 156 10.46 4.51 1.29
C LYS A 156 11.06 4.14 -0.07
N PRO A 157 12.32 3.66 -0.13
CA PRO A 157 13.14 3.19 1.00
C PRO A 157 14.07 4.27 1.61
N ALA A 158 13.75 5.56 1.51
CA ALA A 158 14.54 6.59 2.19
C ALA A 158 14.64 6.32 3.70
N ALA A 159 15.85 6.46 4.28
CA ALA A 159 16.10 6.18 5.69
C ALA A 159 15.21 7.02 6.62
N ALA A 160 14.92 8.26 6.23
CA ALA A 160 14.05 9.19 6.96
C ALA A 160 12.69 8.59 7.36
N ASN A 161 12.10 7.71 6.53
CA ASN A 161 10.84 7.03 6.86
C ASN A 161 10.98 6.10 8.07
N PHE A 162 12.09 5.37 8.15
CA PHE A 162 12.36 4.45 9.24
C PHE A 162 12.82 5.19 10.49
N ASP A 163 13.65 6.23 10.32
CA ASP A 163 14.11 7.08 11.43
C ASP A 163 12.93 7.78 12.11
N TYR A 164 12.01 8.36 11.33
CA TYR A 164 10.78 8.97 11.84
C TYR A 164 9.94 7.97 12.62
N MET A 165 9.73 6.76 12.08
CA MET A 165 8.98 5.70 12.76
C MET A 165 9.65 5.32 14.09
N LEU A 166 10.96 5.10 14.10
CA LEU A 166 11.72 4.72 15.30
C LEU A 166 11.68 5.82 16.36
N GLU A 167 11.78 7.09 15.97
CA GLU A 167 11.62 8.23 16.87
C GLU A 167 10.23 8.22 17.53
N LYS A 168 9.17 8.06 16.74
CA LYS A 168 7.79 7.99 17.27
C LYS A 168 7.54 6.77 18.16
N LEU A 169 8.19 5.64 17.88
CA LEU A 169 8.14 4.45 18.76
C LEU A 169 8.87 4.68 20.08
N ALA A 170 10.04 5.32 20.03
CA ALA A 170 10.82 5.64 21.23
C ALA A 170 10.02 6.54 22.19
N THR A 171 9.30 7.54 21.67
CA THR A 171 8.43 8.40 22.51
C THR A 171 7.29 7.66 23.20
N ARG A 172 6.95 6.45 22.74
CA ARG A 172 5.91 5.59 23.31
C ARG A 172 6.45 4.52 24.27
N GLY A 173 7.77 4.44 24.46
CA GLY A 173 8.40 3.45 25.33
C GLY A 173 8.46 2.03 24.74
N SER A 174 8.31 1.87 23.43
CA SER A 174 8.35 0.55 22.78
C SER A 174 9.80 0.06 22.60
N ALA A 175 10.14 -1.10 23.16
CA ALA A 175 11.53 -1.58 23.26
C ALA A 175 12.04 -2.37 22.03
N ALA A 176 11.16 -3.01 21.24
CA ALA A 176 11.56 -3.81 20.08
C ALA A 176 10.44 -3.89 19.04
N ALA A 177 10.77 -3.58 17.78
CA ALA A 177 9.87 -3.64 16.63
C ALA A 177 10.43 -4.55 15.52
N ILE A 178 9.55 -5.28 14.84
CA ILE A 178 9.88 -6.09 13.66
C ILE A 178 8.97 -5.70 12.49
N SER A 179 9.49 -5.78 11.26
CA SER A 179 8.72 -5.53 10.04
C SER A 179 8.11 -6.82 9.49
N CYS A 180 6.79 -6.87 9.34
CA CYS A 180 6.06 -7.95 8.67
C CYS A 180 5.72 -7.48 7.24
N THR A 181 6.26 -8.18 6.23
CA THR A 181 5.97 -7.93 4.80
C THR A 181 4.94 -8.90 4.21
N ARG A 182 4.58 -9.98 4.94
CA ARG A 182 3.49 -10.92 4.61
C ARG A 182 2.84 -11.46 5.89
N LEU A 183 1.52 -11.27 6.03
CA LEU A 183 0.75 -11.69 7.22
C LEU A 183 0.83 -13.21 7.49
N LYS A 184 0.78 -14.05 6.44
CA LYS A 184 0.85 -15.52 6.58
C LYS A 184 2.13 -16.04 7.23
N ALA A 185 3.24 -15.30 7.15
CA ALA A 185 4.49 -15.68 7.82
C ALA A 185 4.48 -15.32 9.32
N CYS A 186 3.70 -14.31 9.71
CA CYS A 186 3.62 -13.85 11.09
C CYS A 186 2.57 -14.66 11.91
N SER A 187 1.54 -15.25 11.28
CA SER A 187 0.54 -16.09 11.98
C SER A 187 0.91 -17.58 12.15
N THR A 188 1.79 -18.13 11.30
CA THR A 188 2.14 -19.57 11.31
C THR A 188 3.24 -19.95 12.30
N THR A 189 3.83 -18.98 13.01
CA THR A 189 4.94 -19.21 13.96
C THR A 189 4.51 -19.25 15.43
N MET A 190 3.22 -19.11 15.73
CA MET A 190 2.68 -19.33 17.08
C MET A 190 1.86 -20.63 17.11
N PRO A 191 2.14 -21.56 18.05
CA PRO A 191 1.29 -22.72 18.22
C PRO A 191 -0.11 -22.24 18.61
N LEU A 192 -1.13 -22.72 17.89
CA LEU A 192 -2.52 -22.59 18.30
C LEU A 192 -2.64 -23.10 19.75
N PRO A 193 -3.44 -22.46 20.62
CA PRO A 193 -3.69 -23.01 21.95
C PRO A 193 -4.31 -24.39 21.75
N THR A 194 -3.63 -25.44 22.22
CA THR A 194 -4.23 -26.76 22.37
C THR A 194 -5.32 -26.63 23.40
N GLY A 195 -6.56 -26.47 22.94
CA GLY A 195 -7.74 -26.52 23.78
C GLY A 195 -7.81 -27.88 24.45
N THR A 196 -7.69 -27.89 25.78
CA THR A 196 -8.14 -28.99 26.64
C THR A 196 -9.24 -28.40 27.49
N VAL A 197 -10.50 -28.73 27.17
CA VAL A 197 -11.47 -29.39 28.07
C VAL A 197 -12.37 -30.25 27.19
#